data_AF-A0A971HAQ2-F1
#
_entry.id   AF-A0A971HAQ2-F1
#
_cell.length_a   1.000
_cell.length_b   1.000
_cell.length_c   1.000
_cell.angle_alpha   90.00
_cell.angle_beta   90.00
_cell.angle_gamma   90.00
#
_symmetry.space_group_name_H-M   'P 1'
#
loop_
_entity.id
_entity.type
_entity.pdbx_description
1 polymer ?
#
loop_
_entity_poly.entity_id
_entity_poly.type
_entity_poly.pdbx_seq_one_letter_code
_entity_poly.pdbx_strand_id
1 'polypeptide(L)'
;MKHTFASYDFTQLPLQDRIDVYQQAKVSIAWPVFKNLLFGFGKGSQLQHDRSTEWFGIISDAATLSVASIGVGLFIFDFLLLYPLYAISGESYGFGSSDPLTDIALYSMFIGGGAFVVGRIVQAIMPLIHGPRYNRILRNGLGLTRDEANRMQIALGVKPVINKDLYSFTGVQLTASIGF
;
A
#
# COMPACT_ATOMS: atom_id res chain seq x y z
N MET A 1 2.65 6.15 18.49
CA MET A 1 3.08 4.81 18.96
C MET A 1 4.17 4.86 20.02
N LYS A 2 5.37 5.41 19.78
CA LYS A 2 6.37 5.58 20.85
C LYS A 2 5.84 6.37 22.05
N HIS A 3 5.09 7.43 21.78
CA HIS A 3 4.39 8.19 22.82
C HIS A 3 3.36 7.35 23.58
N THR A 4 2.58 6.52 22.87
CA THR A 4 1.61 5.60 23.47
C THR A 4 2.27 4.65 24.46
N PHE A 5 3.40 4.05 24.10
CA PHE A 5 4.17 3.16 25.00
C PHE A 5 4.94 3.90 26.09
N ALA A 6 5.14 5.22 25.95
CA ALA A 6 5.68 6.05 27.03
C ALA A 6 4.59 6.45 28.04
N SER A 7 3.33 6.54 27.60
CA SER A 7 2.19 6.94 28.43
C SER A 7 1.50 5.75 29.10
N TYR A 8 1.58 4.56 28.52
CA TYR A 8 0.89 3.36 28.99
C TYR A 8 1.86 2.19 29.07
N ASP A 9 1.91 1.54 30.23
CA ASP A 9 2.70 0.34 30.45
C ASP A 9 1.86 -0.91 30.15
N PHE A 10 2.07 -1.47 28.96
CA PHE A 10 1.36 -2.68 28.53
C PHE A 10 1.93 -3.96 29.14
N THR A 11 3.06 -3.91 29.86
CA THR A 11 3.63 -5.11 30.50
C THR A 11 2.77 -5.64 31.64
N GLN A 12 1.83 -4.82 32.12
CA GLN A 12 0.83 -5.20 33.12
C GLN A 12 -0.22 -6.19 32.56
N LEU A 13 -0.36 -6.27 31.23
CA LEU A 13 -1.26 -7.23 30.60
C LEU A 13 -0.67 -8.65 30.63
N PRO A 14 -1.52 -9.68 30.79
CA PRO A 14 -1.13 -11.07 30.60
C PRO A 14 -0.36 -11.28 29.28
N LEU A 15 0.61 -12.20 29.27
CA LEU A 15 1.42 -12.48 28.07
C LEU A 15 0.55 -12.81 26.85
N GLN A 16 -0.54 -13.56 27.05
CA GLN A 16 -1.45 -13.95 25.97
C GLN A 16 -2.11 -12.73 25.31
N ASP A 17 -2.69 -11.83 26.12
CA ASP A 17 -3.32 -10.60 25.65
C ASP A 17 -2.32 -9.71 24.89
N ARG A 18 -1.06 -9.67 25.33
CA ARG A 18 0.01 -8.94 24.64
C ARG A 18 0.31 -9.53 23.27
N ILE A 19 0.35 -10.87 23.15
CA ILE A 19 0.52 -11.55 21.87
C ILE A 19 -0.69 -11.28 20.97
N ASP A 20 -1.92 -11.30 21.51
CA ASP A 20 -3.13 -10.99 20.74
C ASP A 20 -3.12 -9.59 20.14
N VAL A 21 -2.79 -8.59 20.96
CA VAL A 21 -2.65 -7.21 20.51
C VAL A 21 -1.56 -7.12 19.43
N TYR A 22 -0.44 -7.83 19.59
CA TYR A 22 0.60 -7.87 18.56
C TYR A 22 0.08 -8.49 17.24
N GLN A 23 -0.61 -9.64 17.29
CA GLN A 23 -1.11 -10.30 16.07
C GLN A 23 -2.17 -9.47 15.35
N GLN A 24 -3.02 -8.76 16.08
CA GLN A 24 -4.05 -7.90 15.52
C GLN A 24 -3.49 -6.59 14.95
N ALA A 25 -2.47 -6.01 15.59
CA ALA A 25 -1.92 -4.71 15.21
C ALA A 25 -0.69 -4.79 14.30
N LYS A 26 -0.04 -5.96 14.13
CA LYS A 26 1.09 -6.12 13.20
C LYS A 26 0.66 -5.72 11.79
N VAL A 27 1.53 -5.01 11.08
CA VAL A 27 1.29 -4.67 9.68
C VAL A 27 1.96 -5.69 8.77
N SER A 28 1.24 -6.11 7.72
CA SER A 28 1.81 -6.92 6.66
C SER A 28 2.74 -6.08 5.78
N ILE A 29 3.73 -6.72 5.15
CA ILE A 29 4.73 -6.05 4.31
C ILE A 29 4.51 -6.37 2.84
N ALA A 30 4.41 -7.66 2.49
CA ALA A 30 4.33 -8.10 1.10
C ALA A 30 3.11 -7.55 0.34
N TRP A 31 1.94 -7.51 0.98
CA TRP A 31 0.72 -7.04 0.34
C TRP A 31 0.73 -5.54 0.04
N PRO A 32 1.17 -4.66 0.98
CA PRO A 32 1.47 -3.26 0.68
C PRO A 32 2.45 -3.05 -0.49
N VAL A 33 3.55 -3.80 -0.56
CA VAL A 33 4.51 -3.71 -1.68
C VAL A 33 3.80 -3.99 -3.00
N PHE A 34 3.05 -5.09 -3.07
CA PHE A 34 2.31 -5.46 -4.28
C PHE A 34 1.29 -4.38 -4.67
N LYS A 35 0.54 -3.83 -3.72
CA LYS A 35 -0.42 -2.75 -4.00
C LYS A 35 0.23 -1.48 -4.54
N ASN A 36 1.39 -1.09 -3.99
CA ASN A 36 2.12 0.09 -4.48
C ASN A 36 2.67 -0.12 -5.90
N LEU A 37 3.03 -1.36 -6.26
CA LEU A 37 3.44 -1.69 -7.62
C LEU A 37 2.26 -1.70 -8.60
N LEU A 38 1.14 -2.32 -8.22
CA LEU A 38 0.02 -2.55 -9.13
C LEU A 38 -0.89 -1.33 -9.29
N PHE A 39 -1.29 -0.72 -8.17
CA PHE A 39 -2.26 0.38 -8.16
C PHE A 39 -1.58 1.73 -7.99
N GLY A 40 -0.52 1.77 -7.19
CA GLY A 40 0.17 3.01 -6.91
C GLY A 40 -0.54 3.98 -5.98
N PHE A 41 -0.28 5.27 -6.17
CA PHE A 41 -0.79 6.41 -5.44
C PHE A 41 -0.66 6.23 -3.93
N GLY A 42 0.41 5.59 -3.49
CA GLY A 42 0.65 5.31 -2.08
C GLY A 42 -0.35 4.35 -1.43
N LYS A 43 -1.16 3.60 -2.19
CA LYS A 43 -2.19 2.68 -1.68
C LYS A 43 -1.66 1.56 -0.78
N GLY A 44 -0.46 1.07 -1.04
CA GLY A 44 0.22 0.13 -0.17
C GLY A 44 0.62 0.77 1.15
N SER A 45 1.13 2.00 1.09
CA SER A 45 1.52 2.79 2.27
C SER A 45 0.32 3.12 3.15
N GLN A 46 -0.84 3.38 2.52
CA GLN A 46 -2.12 3.56 3.19
C GLN A 46 -2.50 2.35 4.05
N LEU A 47 -2.27 1.12 3.58
CA LEU A 47 -2.54 -0.11 4.36
C LEU A 47 -1.65 -0.24 5.61
N GLN A 48 -0.47 0.35 5.59
CA GLN A 48 0.43 0.38 6.74
C GLN A 48 0.22 1.62 7.62
N HIS A 49 -0.76 2.46 7.30
CA HIS A 49 -1.00 3.75 7.94
C HIS A 49 0.20 4.71 7.86
N ASP A 50 1.07 4.56 6.85
CA ASP A 50 2.21 5.44 6.59
C ASP A 50 1.79 6.63 5.71
N ARG A 51 1.39 7.72 6.36
CA ARG A 51 0.88 8.93 5.70
C ARG A 51 1.91 9.66 4.85
N SER A 52 3.17 9.75 5.29
CA SER A 52 4.21 10.46 4.52
C SER A 52 4.45 9.79 3.17
N THR A 53 4.52 8.47 3.20
CA THR A 53 4.77 7.61 2.06
C THR A 53 3.53 7.53 1.14
N GLU A 54 2.33 7.57 1.74
CA GLU A 54 1.07 7.71 1.01
C GLU A 54 1.06 8.98 0.17
N TRP A 55 1.34 10.14 0.78
CA TRP A 55 1.37 11.44 0.10
C TRP A 55 2.45 11.52 -0.98
N PHE A 56 3.64 10.99 -0.72
CA PHE A 56 4.67 10.89 -1.74
C PHE A 56 4.15 10.13 -2.97
N GLY A 57 3.49 8.98 -2.76
CA GLY A 57 2.95 8.19 -3.85
C GLY A 57 1.90 8.95 -4.66
N ILE A 58 0.96 9.63 -3.97
CA ILE A 58 -0.08 10.45 -4.63
C ILE A 58 0.55 11.55 -5.49
N ILE A 59 1.47 12.32 -4.92
CA ILE A 59 2.06 13.48 -5.59
C ILE A 59 2.96 13.05 -6.75
N SER A 60 3.83 12.07 -6.52
CA SER A 60 4.76 11.60 -7.55
C SER A 60 4.02 11.00 -8.75
N ASP A 61 2.99 10.19 -8.51
CA ASP A 61 2.21 9.59 -9.59
C ASP A 61 1.39 10.61 -10.35
N ALA A 62 0.72 11.53 -9.64
CA ALA A 62 -0.05 12.59 -10.28
C ALA A 62 0.85 13.48 -11.16
N ALA A 63 2.03 13.89 -10.66
CA ALA A 63 2.95 14.72 -11.41
C ALA A 63 3.50 14.00 -12.66
N THR A 64 3.99 12.77 -12.49
CA THR A 64 4.61 12.01 -13.59
C THR A 64 3.59 11.60 -14.67
N LEU A 65 2.39 11.19 -14.26
CA LEU A 65 1.30 10.93 -15.21
C LEU A 65 0.85 12.20 -15.91
N SER A 66 0.77 13.35 -15.21
CA SER A 66 0.41 14.62 -15.86
C SER A 66 1.40 14.98 -16.97
N VAL A 67 2.70 14.85 -16.71
CA VAL A 67 3.74 15.09 -17.73
C VAL A 67 3.58 14.12 -18.91
N ALA A 68 3.38 12.84 -18.64
CA ALA A 68 3.15 11.86 -19.71
C ALA A 68 1.87 12.14 -20.50
N SER A 69 0.78 12.53 -19.83
CA SER A 69 -0.51 12.87 -20.44
C SER A 69 -0.43 14.12 -21.31
N ILE A 70 0.38 15.13 -20.94
CA ILE A 70 0.65 16.28 -21.81
C ILE A 70 1.27 15.79 -23.13
N GLY A 71 2.26 14.90 -23.05
CA GLY A 71 2.88 14.34 -24.25
C GLY A 71 1.89 13.56 -25.13
N VAL A 72 1.07 12.70 -24.53
CA VAL A 72 -0.01 11.99 -25.25
C VAL A 72 -0.99 12.97 -25.89
N GLY A 73 -1.38 14.02 -25.17
CA GLY A 73 -2.31 15.04 -25.65
C GLY A 73 -1.75 15.80 -26.86
N LEU A 74 -0.48 16.22 -26.79
CA LEU A 74 0.21 16.88 -27.89
C LEU A 74 0.32 15.95 -29.11
N PHE A 75 0.68 14.68 -28.90
CA PHE A 75 0.78 13.70 -29.99
C PHE A 75 -0.56 13.48 -30.70
N ILE A 76 -1.66 13.35 -29.93
CA ILE A 76 -3.01 13.19 -30.48
C ILE A 76 -3.46 14.46 -31.21
N PHE A 77 -3.20 15.63 -30.62
CA PHE A 77 -3.53 16.92 -31.23
C PHE A 77 -2.84 17.09 -32.58
N ASP A 78 -1.55 16.78 -32.63
CA ASP A 78 -0.77 16.85 -33.85
C ASP A 78 -1.30 15.89 -34.92
N PHE A 79 -1.53 14.64 -34.55
CA PHE A 79 -1.97 13.60 -35.48
C PHE A 79 -3.41 13.81 -36.01
N LEU A 80 -4.34 14.24 -35.15
CA LEU A 80 -5.75 14.35 -35.49
C LEU A 80 -6.16 15.72 -36.03
N LEU A 81 -5.40 16.78 -35.72
CA LEU A 81 -5.75 18.14 -36.13
C LEU A 81 -4.72 18.75 -37.07
N LEU A 82 -3.44 18.82 -36.66
CA LEU A 82 -2.44 19.51 -37.48
C LEU A 82 -2.16 18.76 -38.78
N TYR A 83 -1.85 17.46 -38.72
CA TYR A 83 -1.56 16.67 -39.90
C TYR A 83 -2.67 16.75 -40.98
N PRO A 84 -3.97 16.57 -40.65
CA PRO A 84 -5.06 16.74 -41.62
C PRO A 84 -5.24 18.17 -42.12
N LEU A 85 -5.08 19.19 -41.26
CA LEU A 85 -5.24 20.59 -41.64
C LEU A 85 -4.19 21.01 -42.67
N TYR A 86 -2.93 20.63 -42.46
CA TYR A 86 -1.84 20.89 -43.41
C TYR A 86 -2.04 20.15 -44.74
N ALA A 87 -2.53 18.91 -44.69
CA ALA A 87 -2.87 18.16 -45.91
C ALA A 87 -3.98 18.85 -46.72
N ILE A 88 -4.97 19.46 -46.05
CA ILE A 88 -6.06 20.21 -46.70
C ILE A 88 -5.56 21.55 -47.26
N SER A 89 -4.63 22.23 -46.60
CA SER A 89 -4.04 23.48 -47.10
C SER A 89 -3.04 23.29 -48.24
N GLY A 90 -2.74 22.05 -48.62
CA GLY A 90 -1.78 21.72 -49.68
C GLY A 90 -0.31 21.89 -49.25
N GLU A 91 -0.06 22.04 -47.95
CA GLU A 91 1.28 22.16 -47.40
C GLU A 91 1.83 20.77 -47.01
N SER A 92 3.13 20.56 -47.21
CA SER A 92 3.80 19.32 -46.82
C SER A 92 4.10 19.34 -45.32
N TYR A 93 3.37 18.56 -44.55
CA TYR A 93 3.62 18.36 -43.12
C TYR A 93 4.13 16.94 -42.84
N GLY A 94 5.32 16.85 -42.25
CA GLY A 94 5.97 15.57 -41.94
C GLY A 94 5.80 15.22 -40.48
N PHE A 95 5.17 14.07 -40.21
CA PHE A 95 5.07 13.51 -38.87
C PHE A 95 6.36 12.75 -38.53
N GLY A 96 7.27 13.36 -37.77
CA GLY A 96 8.58 12.77 -37.47
C GLY A 96 9.41 13.61 -36.51
N SER A 97 10.62 13.15 -36.20
CA SER A 97 11.54 13.79 -35.23
C SER A 97 12.10 15.16 -35.65
N SER A 98 11.63 15.70 -36.77
CA SER A 98 11.94 17.07 -37.21
C SER A 98 10.81 18.04 -36.89
N ASP A 99 9.63 17.53 -36.50
CA ASP A 99 8.53 18.35 -36.03
C ASP A 99 8.69 18.66 -34.53
N PRO A 100 8.80 19.94 -34.14
CA PRO A 100 8.95 20.34 -32.75
C PRO A 100 7.82 19.85 -31.84
N LEU A 101 6.59 19.70 -32.37
CA LEU A 101 5.45 19.31 -31.55
C LEU A 101 5.49 17.81 -31.23
N THR A 102 5.74 16.98 -32.23
CA THR A 102 6.01 15.55 -32.10
C THR A 102 7.19 15.29 -31.16
N ASP A 103 8.28 16.06 -31.27
CA ASP A 103 9.44 15.91 -30.38
C ASP A 103 9.10 16.18 -28.92
N ILE A 104 8.45 17.32 -28.62
CA ILE A 104 8.04 17.67 -27.25
C ILE A 104 7.07 16.62 -26.70
N ALA A 105 6.15 16.12 -27.54
CA ALA A 105 5.22 15.08 -27.17
C ALA A 105 5.93 13.79 -26.74
N LEU A 106 6.86 13.31 -27.57
CA LEU A 106 7.66 12.11 -27.29
C LEU A 106 8.52 12.29 -26.04
N TYR A 107 9.24 13.41 -25.91
CA TYR A 107 10.05 13.68 -24.72
C TYR A 107 9.21 13.69 -23.43
N SER A 108 8.05 14.34 -23.46
CA SER A 108 7.16 14.41 -22.30
C SER A 108 6.63 13.02 -21.91
N MET A 109 6.27 12.18 -22.90
CA MET A 109 5.88 10.80 -22.67
C MET A 109 7.02 9.96 -22.08
N PHE A 110 8.23 10.05 -22.64
CA PHE A 110 9.39 9.29 -22.17
C PHE A 110 9.83 9.70 -20.77
N ILE A 111 9.93 11.01 -20.52
CA ILE A 111 10.33 11.54 -19.21
C ILE A 111 9.24 11.25 -18.17
N GLY A 112 7.98 11.55 -18.47
CA GLY A 112 6.86 11.31 -17.56
C GLY A 112 6.68 9.82 -17.25
N GLY A 113 6.67 8.97 -18.29
CA GLY A 113 6.55 7.52 -18.14
C GLY A 113 7.75 6.90 -17.43
N GLY A 114 8.98 7.31 -17.76
CA GLY A 114 10.19 6.86 -17.10
C GLY A 114 10.21 7.24 -15.61
N ALA A 115 9.90 8.49 -15.30
CA ALA A 115 9.81 8.96 -13.92
C ALA A 115 8.70 8.24 -13.14
N PHE A 116 7.57 7.92 -13.77
CA PHE A 116 6.50 7.12 -13.16
C PHE A 116 6.98 5.72 -12.78
N VAL A 117 7.70 5.03 -13.66
CA VAL A 117 8.28 3.71 -13.37
C VAL A 117 9.27 3.78 -12.20
N VAL A 118 10.15 4.79 -12.18
CA VAL A 118 11.06 5.00 -11.04
C VAL A 118 10.27 5.26 -9.75
N GLY A 119 9.23 6.09 -9.80
CA GLY A 119 8.32 6.35 -8.68
C GLY A 119 7.67 5.08 -8.13
N ARG A 120 7.31 4.13 -9.00
CA ARG A 120 6.76 2.80 -8.61
C ARG A 120 7.76 1.99 -7.82
N ILE A 121 9.02 1.95 -8.24
CA ILE A 121 10.09 1.24 -7.52
C ILE A 121 10.26 1.81 -6.11
N VAL A 122 10.30 3.14 -6.00
CA VAL A 122 10.40 3.81 -4.69
C VAL A 122 9.21 3.45 -3.81
N GLN A 123 7.98 3.57 -4.34
CA GLN A 123 6.76 3.21 -3.60
C GLN A 123 6.73 1.72 -3.20
N ALA A 124 7.31 0.82 -3.98
CA ALA A 124 7.42 -0.60 -3.65
C ALA A 124 8.40 -0.86 -2.49
N ILE A 125 9.48 -0.07 -2.39
CA ILE A 125 10.50 -0.26 -1.36
C ILE A 125 10.05 0.29 0.00
N MET A 126 9.29 1.39 0.02
CA MET A 126 8.96 2.07 1.29
C MET A 126 8.24 1.17 2.32
N PRO A 127 7.28 0.31 1.94
CA PRO A 127 6.68 -0.65 2.88
C PRO A 127 7.65 -1.66 3.50
N LEU A 128 8.76 -1.97 2.81
CA LEU A 128 9.83 -2.85 3.32
C LEU A 128 10.63 -2.18 4.44
N ILE A 129 10.66 -0.85 4.49
CA ILE A 129 11.34 -0.09 5.55
C ILE A 129 10.39 0.18 6.71
N HIS A 130 9.16 0.62 6.41
CA HIS A 130 8.19 1.01 7.44
C HIS A 130 7.67 -0.19 8.24
N GLY A 131 7.21 -1.25 7.57
CA GLY A 131 6.56 -2.38 8.23
C GLY A 131 7.43 -3.08 9.29
N PRO A 132 8.69 -3.47 9.00
CA PRO A 132 9.56 -4.06 10.02
C PRO A 132 9.84 -3.13 11.19
N ARG A 133 10.03 -1.83 10.93
CA ARG A 133 10.28 -0.82 11.96
C ARG A 133 9.06 -0.67 12.88
N TYR A 134 7.87 -0.60 12.30
CA TYR A 134 6.61 -0.53 13.04
C TYR A 134 6.41 -1.78 13.90
N ASN A 135 6.52 -2.97 13.32
CA ASN A 135 6.33 -4.24 14.04
C ASN A 135 7.37 -4.41 15.16
N ARG A 136 8.62 -3.94 14.96
CA ARG A 136 9.65 -3.94 16.01
C ARG A 136 9.29 -3.01 17.17
N ILE A 137 8.80 -1.80 16.89
CA ILE A 137 8.38 -0.85 17.93
C ILE A 137 7.17 -1.39 18.69
N LEU A 138 6.17 -1.94 17.98
CA LEU A 138 5.00 -2.58 18.56
C LEU A 138 5.40 -3.73 19.50
N ARG A 139 6.23 -4.67 19.02
CA ARG A 139 6.71 -5.81 19.80
C ARG A 139 7.44 -5.35 21.06
N ASN A 140 8.38 -4.42 20.92
CA ASN A 140 9.18 -3.93 22.04
C ASN A 140 8.32 -3.16 23.05
N GLY A 141 7.34 -2.37 22.59
CA GLY A 141 6.40 -1.64 23.44
C GLY A 141 5.45 -2.54 24.24
N LEU A 142 5.16 -3.74 23.71
CA LEU A 142 4.42 -4.78 24.41
C LEU A 142 5.31 -5.67 25.32
N GLY A 143 6.62 -5.42 25.36
CA GLY A 143 7.56 -6.23 26.15
C GLY A 143 7.60 -7.69 25.70
N LEU A 144 7.42 -7.95 24.40
CA LEU A 144 7.47 -9.29 23.82
C LEU A 144 8.86 -9.60 23.26
N THR A 145 9.33 -10.82 23.47
CA THR A 145 10.49 -11.35 22.74
C THR A 145 10.12 -11.72 21.31
N ARG A 146 11.12 -11.94 20.45
CA ARG A 146 10.89 -12.33 19.05
C ARG A 146 10.18 -13.68 18.93
N ASP A 147 10.45 -14.59 19.85
CA ASP A 147 9.87 -15.93 19.85
C ASP A 147 8.42 -15.89 20.32
N GLU A 148 8.10 -15.13 21.37
CA GLU A 148 6.73 -14.93 21.86
C GLU A 148 5.82 -14.26 20.83
N ALA A 149 6.35 -13.26 20.11
CA ALA A 149 5.62 -12.57 19.05
C ALA A 149 5.30 -13.46 17.84
N ASN A 150 6.05 -14.55 17.65
CA ASN A 150 5.86 -15.52 16.57
C ASN A 150 5.14 -16.80 17.03
N ARG A 151 4.74 -16.91 18.30
CA ARG A 151 4.00 -18.07 18.78
C ARG A 151 2.63 -18.12 18.12
N MET A 152 2.36 -19.22 17.43
CA MET A 152 1.04 -19.57 16.94
C MET A 152 0.12 -19.74 18.15
N GLN A 153 -0.97 -18.98 18.18
CA GLN A 153 -1.95 -19.12 19.24
C GLN A 153 -2.92 -20.24 18.90
N ILE A 154 -2.85 -21.32 19.66
CA ILE A 154 -3.91 -22.33 19.72
C ILE A 154 -4.76 -21.94 20.93
N ALA A 155 -5.85 -21.22 20.68
CA ALA A 155 -6.79 -20.89 21.74
C ALA A 155 -7.75 -22.07 21.92
N LEU A 156 -7.67 -22.75 23.05
CA LEU A 156 -8.60 -23.78 23.49
C LEU A 156 -9.59 -23.13 24.48
N GLY A 157 -10.81 -22.90 24.02
CA GLY A 157 -11.91 -22.34 24.80
C GLY A 157 -12.93 -23.40 25.19
N VAL A 158 -13.50 -23.25 26.39
CA VAL A 158 -14.58 -24.09 26.91
C VAL A 158 -15.83 -23.22 26.99
N LYS A 159 -16.84 -23.47 26.13
CA LYS A 159 -18.08 -22.70 26.12
C LYS A 159 -19.23 -23.55 26.67
N PRO A 160 -19.99 -23.08 27.67
CA PRO A 160 -21.20 -23.77 28.12
C PRO A 160 -22.29 -23.64 27.05
N VAL A 161 -22.90 -24.76 26.65
CA VAL A 161 -24.02 -24.77 25.70
C VAL A 161 -25.33 -24.74 26.47
N ILE A 162 -25.98 -23.58 26.49
CA ILE A 162 -27.33 -23.43 27.05
C ILE A 162 -28.31 -23.70 25.91
N ASN A 163 -28.98 -24.84 25.96
CA ASN A 163 -30.06 -25.15 25.02
C ASN A 163 -31.32 -24.42 25.49
N LYS A 164 -31.95 -23.62 24.63
CA LYS A 164 -33.09 -22.76 25.01
C LYS A 164 -34.36 -23.56 25.34
N ASP A 165 -34.39 -24.85 25.02
CA ASP A 165 -35.58 -25.70 25.18
C ASP A 165 -35.57 -26.55 26.47
N LEU A 166 -34.49 -26.56 27.24
CA LEU A 166 -34.43 -27.18 28.56
C LEU A 166 -33.64 -26.30 29.53
N TYR A 167 -34.25 -25.94 30.67
CA TYR A 167 -33.59 -25.29 31.81
C TYR A 167 -32.63 -26.24 32.55
N SER A 168 -31.80 -26.98 31.82
CA SER A 168 -30.73 -27.82 32.37
C SER A 168 -29.47 -27.68 31.53
N PHE A 169 -28.32 -27.66 32.21
CA PHE A 169 -27.00 -27.60 31.60
C PHE A 169 -26.77 -28.87 30.75
N THR A 170 -26.85 -28.74 29.42
CA THR A 170 -26.79 -29.89 28.49
C THR A 170 -25.42 -30.15 27.87
N GLY A 171 -24.37 -29.39 28.21
CA GLY A 171 -23.02 -29.78 27.82
C GLY A 171 -21.98 -28.68 27.75
N VAL A 172 -20.75 -29.13 27.51
CA VAL A 172 -19.56 -28.31 27.33
C VAL A 172 -19.11 -28.44 25.87
N GLN A 173 -19.01 -27.32 25.16
CA GLN A 173 -18.41 -27.28 23.84
C GLN A 173 -16.93 -26.90 23.96
N LEU A 174 -16.05 -27.77 23.46
CA LEU A 174 -14.64 -27.44 23.25
C LEU A 174 -14.51 -26.70 21.93
N THR A 175 -14.01 -25.47 21.97
CA THR A 175 -13.69 -24.67 20.79
C THR A 175 -12.19 -24.57 20.70
N ALA A 176 -11.62 -25.03 19.58
CA ALA A 176 -10.25 -24.72 19.20
C ALA A 176 -10.29 -23.67 18.09
N SER A 177 -9.69 -22.52 18.30
CA SER A 177 -9.45 -21.53 17.23
C SER A 177 -7.96 -21.37 16.99
N ILE A 178 -7.57 -21.51 15.73
CA ILE A 178 -6.21 -21.25 15.27
C ILE A 178 -6.20 -19.83 14.71
N GLY A 179 -5.50 -18.91 15.38
CA GLY A 179 -5.30 -17.54 14.89
C GLY A 179 -4.03 -17.46 14.04
N PHE A 180 -4.15 -16.92 12.82
CA PHE A 180 -3.04 -16.61 11.90
C PHE A 180 -2.66 -15.12 11.95
#